data_AF-A0A5J5HUW6-F1
#
_entry.id   AF-A0A5J5HUW6-F1
#
_cell.length_a   1.000
_cell.length_b   1.000
_cell.length_c   1.000
_cell.angle_alpha   90.00
_cell.angle_beta   90.00
_cell.angle_gamma   90.00
#
_symmetry.space_group_name_H-M   'P 1'
#
loop_
_entity.id
_entity.type
_entity.pdbx_description
1 polymer ?
#
loop_
_entity_poly.entity_id
_entity_poly.type
_entity_poly.pdbx_seq_one_letter_code
_entity_poly.pdbx_strand_id
1 'polypeptide(L)'
;MKVPSIGTLSFGAVGLAALVLIAIGPPGSRVAPPPPAPSGPAPSSVAFGGFTLTSDAVDLPLDDQQYPDGPHADVINANCTSCHSASMALTQPALTADQWKATVTKMKEVYKAPVSEKDIPAIVDYLTALSAKQGSAAPAGKESGSQGAPDASGGTG
;
A
#
# COMPACT_ATOMS: atom_id res chain seq x y z
N MET A 1 -0.39 -64.77 4.85
CA MET A 1 -0.27 -63.51 5.61
C MET A 1 -1.11 -62.47 4.86
N LYS A 2 -2.18 -61.95 5.48
CA LYS A 2 -3.28 -61.21 4.82
C LYS A 2 -2.93 -59.71 4.76
N VAL A 3 -2.95 -59.11 3.58
CA VAL A 3 -2.65 -57.68 3.37
C VAL A 3 -3.93 -56.86 3.64
N PRO A 4 -3.89 -55.75 4.41
CA PRO A 4 -5.05 -54.90 4.58
C PRO A 4 -5.31 -53.98 3.37
N SER A 5 -6.61 -53.73 3.16
CA SER A 5 -7.24 -52.99 2.06
C SER A 5 -6.98 -51.48 2.11
N ILE A 6 -6.70 -50.88 0.95
CA ILE A 6 -6.41 -49.44 0.69
C ILE A 6 -7.68 -48.56 0.71
N GLY A 7 -8.86 -49.13 0.98
CA GLY A 7 -10.16 -48.48 0.70
C GLY A 7 -10.66 -47.38 1.65
N THR A 8 -9.99 -47.03 2.75
CA THR A 8 -10.61 -46.19 3.80
C THR A 8 -9.94 -44.83 4.08
N LEU A 9 -8.85 -44.46 3.39
CA LEU A 9 -8.12 -43.21 3.68
C LEU A 9 -8.50 -42.00 2.80
N SER A 10 -9.31 -42.15 1.75
CA SER A 10 -9.68 -41.02 0.86
C SER A 10 -11.00 -40.31 1.20
N PHE A 11 -11.91 -40.91 1.97
CA PHE A 11 -13.20 -40.27 2.27
C PHE A 11 -13.13 -39.23 3.40
N GLY A 12 -12.15 -39.32 4.30
CA GLY A 12 -11.97 -38.38 5.40
C GLY A 12 -11.56 -36.98 4.94
N ALA A 13 -10.65 -36.89 3.97
CA ALA A 13 -10.15 -35.60 3.48
C ALA A 13 -11.21 -34.81 2.69
N VAL A 14 -12.03 -35.50 1.89
CA VAL A 14 -13.11 -34.86 1.11
C VAL A 14 -14.26 -34.42 2.02
N GLY A 15 -14.63 -35.23 3.02
CA GLY A 15 -15.66 -34.87 3.99
C GLY A 15 -15.27 -33.67 4.85
N LEU A 16 -14.00 -33.58 5.26
CA LEU A 16 -13.48 -32.47 6.05
C LEU A 16 -13.38 -31.18 5.21
N ALA A 17 -12.96 -31.28 3.94
CA ALA A 17 -12.97 -30.14 3.02
C ALA A 17 -14.39 -29.62 2.73
N ALA A 18 -15.37 -30.52 2.56
CA ALA A 18 -16.77 -30.14 2.35
C ALA A 18 -17.38 -29.45 3.59
N LEU A 19 -17.09 -29.94 4.80
CA LEU A 19 -17.52 -29.30 6.06
C LEU A 19 -16.91 -27.91 6.24
N VAL A 20 -15.63 -27.73 5.90
CA VAL A 20 -14.95 -26.43 5.95
C VAL A 20 -15.59 -25.44 4.97
N LEU A 21 -15.91 -25.87 3.74
CA LEU A 21 -16.57 -25.00 2.74
C LEU A 21 -18.01 -24.63 3.14
N ILE A 22 -18.75 -25.54 3.77
CA ILE A 22 -20.09 -25.27 4.30
C ILE A 22 -20.03 -24.28 5.48
N ALA A 23 -19.04 -24.39 6.36
CA ALA A 23 -18.86 -23.49 7.50
C ALA A 23 -18.48 -22.06 7.09
N ILE A 24 -17.80 -21.88 5.95
CA ILE A 24 -17.37 -20.55 5.45
C ILE A 24 -18.51 -19.81 4.74
N GLY A 25 -19.51 -20.53 4.21
CA GLY A 25 -20.64 -19.93 3.49
C GLY A 25 -20.25 -19.32 2.13
N PRO A 26 -21.22 -19.10 1.22
CA PRO A 26 -20.93 -18.55 -0.09
C PRO A 26 -20.42 -17.09 0.00
N PRO A 27 -19.56 -16.65 -0.93
CA PRO A 27 -18.96 -15.31 -0.91
C PRO A 27 -20.01 -14.18 -0.94
N GLY A 28 -21.25 -14.46 -1.37
CA GLY A 28 -22.37 -13.52 -1.36
C GLY A 28 -23.13 -13.38 -0.03
N SER A 29 -22.80 -14.16 1.01
CA SER A 29 -23.43 -14.05 2.33
C SER A 29 -22.75 -13.04 3.27
N ARG A 30 -21.69 -12.38 2.81
CA ARG A 30 -21.08 -11.27 3.57
C ARG A 30 -22.03 -10.08 3.54
N VAL A 31 -22.67 -9.81 4.67
CA VAL A 31 -23.29 -8.51 4.94
C VAL A 31 -22.19 -7.47 4.77
N ALA A 32 -22.38 -6.51 3.85
CA ALA A 32 -21.47 -5.39 3.71
C ALA A 32 -21.33 -4.72 5.08
N PRO A 33 -20.11 -4.43 5.56
CA PRO A 33 -19.96 -3.68 6.79
C PRO A 33 -20.76 -2.39 6.67
N PRO A 34 -21.46 -1.96 7.73
CA PRO A 34 -22.16 -0.68 7.72
C PRO A 34 -21.17 0.41 7.29
N PRO A 35 -21.63 1.45 6.57
CA PRO A 35 -20.77 2.57 6.21
C PRO A 35 -20.06 3.07 7.49
N PRO A 36 -18.75 3.37 7.42
CA PRO A 36 -18.02 3.84 8.59
C PRO A 36 -18.77 5.03 9.19
N ALA A 37 -19.01 4.98 10.50
CA ALA A 37 -19.55 6.11 11.22
C ALA A 37 -18.67 7.35 10.94
N PRO A 38 -19.24 8.57 10.91
CA PRO A 38 -18.43 9.78 10.79
C PRO A 38 -17.33 9.73 11.85
N SER A 39 -16.11 9.58 11.37
CA SER A 39 -14.95 9.29 12.20
C SER A 39 -14.36 10.62 12.62
N GLY A 40 -14.80 11.13 13.77
CA GLY A 40 -14.24 12.35 14.33
C GLY A 40 -14.73 12.63 15.74
N PRO A 41 -13.84 13.00 16.68
CA PRO A 41 -14.27 13.65 17.91
C PRO A 41 -14.99 14.97 17.59
N ALA A 42 -15.93 15.40 18.45
CA ALA A 42 -16.60 16.69 18.29
C ALA A 42 -15.55 17.82 18.20
N PRO A 43 -15.77 18.83 17.32
CA PRO A 43 -14.82 19.92 17.16
C PRO A 43 -14.57 20.58 18.50
N SER A 44 -13.29 20.65 18.86
CA SER A 44 -12.82 21.17 20.14
C SER A 44 -11.80 22.26 19.85
N SER A 45 -11.84 23.34 20.64
CA SER A 45 -10.91 24.45 20.49
C SER A 45 -10.24 24.81 21.80
N VAL A 46 -8.95 25.17 21.73
CA VAL A 46 -8.19 25.71 22.87
C VAL A 46 -7.60 27.07 22.49
N ALA A 47 -7.66 28.03 23.42
CA ALA A 47 -7.12 29.37 23.23
C ALA A 47 -6.00 29.65 24.23
N PHE A 48 -4.85 30.13 23.75
CA PHE A 48 -3.73 30.57 24.59
C PHE A 48 -2.93 31.67 23.89
N GLY A 49 -2.54 32.70 24.65
CA GLY A 49 -1.65 33.77 24.16
C GLY A 49 -2.16 34.53 22.92
N GLY A 50 -3.48 34.58 22.70
CA GLY A 50 -4.08 35.22 21.52
C GLY A 50 -4.26 34.30 20.30
N PHE A 51 -3.88 33.03 20.39
CA PHE A 51 -4.08 32.03 19.33
C PHE A 51 -5.16 31.04 19.72
N THR A 52 -6.00 30.65 18.76
CA THR A 52 -7.02 29.59 18.92
C THR A 52 -6.69 28.43 18.00
N LEU A 53 -6.54 27.24 18.56
CA LEU A 53 -6.39 26.00 17.80
C LEU A 53 -7.77 25.33 17.72
N THR A 54 -8.31 25.21 16.52
CA THR A 54 -9.54 24.45 16.23
C THR A 54 -9.16 23.07 15.72
N SER A 55 -9.79 22.04 16.28
CA SER A 55 -9.75 20.70 15.73
C SER A 55 -10.77 20.57 14.61
N ASP A 56 -10.30 20.54 13.37
CA ASP A 56 -11.10 20.20 12.19
C ASP A 56 -10.90 18.73 11.82
N ALA A 57 -11.98 18.11 11.33
CA ALA A 57 -11.92 16.76 10.77
C ALA A 57 -11.54 16.85 9.28
N VAL A 58 -10.45 16.18 8.91
CA VAL A 58 -9.99 16.08 7.52
C VAL A 58 -10.04 14.61 7.12
N ASP A 59 -10.78 14.32 6.05
CA ASP A 59 -10.77 12.99 5.42
C ASP A 59 -9.56 12.89 4.50
N LEU A 60 -8.67 11.93 4.77
CA LEU A 60 -7.48 11.68 3.97
C LEU A 60 -7.69 10.42 3.11
N PRO A 61 -7.38 10.47 1.81
CA PRO A 61 -7.47 9.29 0.97
C PRO A 61 -6.47 8.22 1.42
N LEU A 62 -6.90 6.96 1.38
CA LEU A 62 -6.00 5.82 1.55
C LEU A 62 -5.20 5.61 0.27
N ASP A 63 -3.91 5.29 0.41
CA ASP A 63 -3.03 4.94 -0.70
C ASP A 63 -2.83 3.42 -0.74
N ASP A 64 -3.73 2.74 -1.46
CA ASP A 64 -3.72 1.30 -1.68
C ASP A 64 -3.18 0.91 -3.07
N GLN A 65 -2.44 1.84 -3.71
CA GLN A 65 -1.91 1.62 -5.05
C GLN A 65 -0.90 0.46 -5.09
N GLN A 66 -1.11 -0.43 -6.05
CA GLN A 66 -0.23 -1.53 -6.40
C GLN A 66 0.78 -1.10 -7.48
N TYR A 67 1.94 -1.75 -7.56
CA TYR A 67 2.86 -1.52 -8.68
C TYR A 67 2.19 -1.86 -10.03
N PRO A 68 2.32 -1.02 -11.07
CA PRO A 68 1.70 -1.24 -12.38
C PRO A 68 2.06 -2.60 -12.99
N ASP A 69 1.15 -3.16 -13.79
CA ASP A 69 1.38 -4.42 -14.47
C ASP A 69 2.63 -4.37 -15.37
N GLY A 70 3.37 -5.47 -15.40
CA GLY A 70 4.58 -5.63 -16.18
C GLY A 70 5.43 -6.83 -15.75
N PRO A 71 6.54 -7.09 -16.45
CA PRO A 71 7.48 -8.14 -16.06
C PRO A 71 7.95 -7.94 -14.61
N HIS A 72 7.85 -8.95 -13.76
CA HIS A 72 8.24 -8.91 -12.33
C HIS A 72 7.38 -8.03 -11.41
N ALA A 73 6.22 -7.52 -11.88
CA ALA A 73 5.30 -6.77 -11.03
C ALA A 73 4.79 -7.60 -9.84
N ASP A 74 4.58 -8.90 -10.04
CA ASP A 74 4.21 -9.84 -8.99
C ASP A 74 5.29 -9.95 -7.90
N VAL A 75 6.56 -10.03 -8.31
CA VAL A 75 7.71 -10.14 -7.39
C VAL A 75 7.82 -8.89 -6.52
N ILE A 76 7.77 -7.69 -7.11
CA ILE A 76 7.90 -6.45 -6.31
C ILE A 76 6.69 -6.24 -5.40
N ASN A 77 5.47 -6.54 -5.87
CA ASN A 77 4.26 -6.45 -5.07
C ASN A 77 4.27 -7.42 -3.88
N ALA A 78 4.86 -8.61 -4.02
CA ALA A 78 4.98 -9.57 -2.93
C ALA A 78 6.03 -9.18 -1.86
N ASN A 79 7.02 -8.36 -2.22
CA ASN A 79 8.19 -8.11 -1.39
C ASN A 79 8.23 -6.71 -0.76
N CYS A 80 7.55 -5.72 -1.34
CA CYS A 80 7.76 -4.30 -0.96
C CYS A 80 6.54 -3.63 -0.32
N THR A 81 5.32 -4.14 -0.51
CA THR A 81 4.09 -3.46 -0.06
C THR A 81 3.67 -3.80 1.38
N SER A 82 4.44 -4.64 2.08
CA SER A 82 4.15 -5.01 3.47
C SER A 82 4.43 -3.90 4.48
N CYS A 83 5.26 -2.92 4.12
CA CYS A 83 5.73 -1.87 5.04
C CYS A 83 5.36 -0.44 4.59
N HIS A 84 5.18 -0.23 3.29
CA HIS A 84 4.79 1.06 2.71
C HIS A 84 4.02 0.82 1.41
N SER A 85 3.25 1.81 0.94
CA SER A 85 2.56 1.74 -0.35
C SER A 85 3.55 1.73 -1.52
N ALA A 86 3.09 1.32 -2.71
CA ALA A 86 3.92 1.34 -3.91
C ALA A 86 4.29 2.77 -4.34
N SER A 87 3.45 3.77 -4.00
CA SER A 87 3.67 5.16 -4.38
C SER A 87 5.02 5.71 -3.89
N MET A 88 5.52 5.23 -2.74
CA MET A 88 6.81 5.66 -2.20
C MET A 88 7.97 5.35 -3.16
N ALA A 89 7.92 4.24 -3.88
CA ALA A 89 8.92 3.91 -4.91
C ALA A 89 8.58 4.57 -6.24
N LEU A 90 7.30 4.63 -6.62
CA LEU A 90 6.85 5.17 -7.90
C LEU A 90 7.04 6.69 -8.05
N THR A 91 7.17 7.40 -6.93
CA THR A 91 7.42 8.86 -6.88
C THR A 91 8.90 9.22 -6.80
N GLN A 92 9.80 8.22 -6.74
CA GLN A 92 11.24 8.49 -6.78
C GLN A 92 11.65 9.07 -8.14
N PRO A 93 12.71 9.90 -8.19
CA PRO A 93 13.27 10.36 -9.45
C PRO A 93 13.75 9.17 -10.31
N ALA A 94 14.01 9.41 -11.58
CA ALA A 94 14.62 8.38 -12.43
C ALA A 94 16.01 8.01 -11.90
N LEU A 95 16.16 6.78 -11.42
CA LEU A 95 17.41 6.25 -10.87
C LEU A 95 18.03 5.21 -11.82
N THR A 96 19.35 5.07 -11.74
CA THR A 96 20.07 3.99 -12.44
C THR A 96 19.85 2.64 -11.74
N ALA A 97 20.14 1.55 -12.45
CA ALA A 97 20.05 0.20 -11.88
C ALA A 97 20.90 0.03 -10.60
N ASP A 98 22.11 0.61 -10.56
CA ASP A 98 22.97 0.55 -9.37
C ASP A 98 22.39 1.31 -8.18
N GLN A 99 21.76 2.47 -8.43
CA GLN A 99 21.08 3.24 -7.41
C GLN A 99 19.85 2.49 -6.87
N TRP A 100 19.05 1.87 -7.75
CA TRP A 100 17.93 1.02 -7.33
C TRP A 100 18.40 -0.18 -6.55
N LYS A 101 19.47 -0.85 -6.98
CA LYS A 101 20.06 -1.97 -6.26
C LYS A 101 20.52 -1.57 -4.87
N ALA A 102 21.16 -0.41 -4.71
CA ALA A 102 21.55 0.11 -3.40
C ALA A 102 20.33 0.35 -2.50
N THR A 103 19.25 0.94 -3.05
CA THR A 103 17.99 1.16 -2.33
C THR A 103 17.33 -0.16 -1.91
N VAL A 104 17.19 -1.13 -2.81
CA VAL A 104 16.60 -2.45 -2.51
C VAL A 104 17.45 -3.19 -1.48
N THR A 105 18.78 -3.14 -1.60
CA THR A 105 19.70 -3.71 -0.61
C THR A 105 19.53 -3.03 0.76
N LYS A 106 19.32 -1.72 0.80
CA LYS A 106 19.01 -1.00 2.05
C LYS A 106 17.69 -1.46 2.67
N MET A 107 16.64 -1.64 1.85
CA MET A 107 15.35 -2.17 2.32
C MET A 107 15.50 -3.53 3.00
N LYS A 108 16.27 -4.42 2.37
CA LYS A 108 16.57 -5.72 2.93
C LYS A 108 17.44 -5.64 4.20
N GLU A 109 18.62 -5.03 4.11
CA GLU A 109 19.65 -5.17 5.15
C GLU A 109 19.41 -4.28 6.36
N VAL A 110 18.93 -3.05 6.13
CA VAL A 110 18.71 -2.06 7.20
C VAL A 110 17.28 -2.12 7.71
N TYR A 111 16.31 -2.11 6.80
CA TYR A 111 14.89 -2.09 7.16
C TYR A 111 14.27 -3.48 7.30
N LYS A 112 15.04 -4.55 7.06
CA LYS A 112 14.63 -5.94 7.24
C LYS A 112 13.39 -6.33 6.44
N ALA A 113 13.22 -5.71 5.27
CA ALA A 113 12.23 -6.17 4.30
C ALA A 113 12.51 -7.64 3.92
N PRO A 114 11.49 -8.49 3.79
CA PRO A 114 11.64 -9.93 3.58
C PRO A 114 12.03 -10.28 2.12
N VAL A 115 13.03 -9.59 1.58
CA VAL A 115 13.50 -9.74 0.19
C VAL A 115 14.58 -10.82 0.12
N SER A 116 14.36 -11.84 -0.71
CA SER A 116 15.39 -12.87 -0.99
C SER A 116 16.47 -12.33 -1.93
N GLU A 117 17.74 -12.74 -1.76
CA GLU A 117 18.84 -12.37 -2.69
C GLU A 117 18.50 -12.63 -4.16
N LYS A 118 17.81 -13.76 -4.42
CA LYS A 118 17.44 -14.18 -5.78
C LYS A 118 16.44 -13.25 -6.45
N ASP A 119 15.66 -12.49 -5.67
CA ASP A 119 14.59 -11.62 -6.18
C ASP A 119 15.09 -10.20 -6.42
N ILE A 120 16.25 -9.82 -5.87
CA ILE A 120 16.83 -8.48 -6.03
C ILE A 120 17.02 -8.11 -7.51
N PRO A 121 17.58 -8.97 -8.40
CA PRO A 121 17.74 -8.62 -9.80
C PRO A 121 16.41 -8.28 -10.49
N ALA A 122 15.38 -9.11 -10.28
CA ALA A 122 14.06 -8.90 -10.88
C ALA A 122 13.39 -7.59 -10.40
N ILE A 123 13.54 -7.27 -9.12
CA ILE A 123 13.02 -6.02 -8.54
C ILE A 123 13.76 -4.81 -9.13
N VAL A 124 15.08 -4.87 -9.24
CA VAL A 124 15.90 -3.78 -9.81
C VAL A 124 15.58 -3.57 -11.29
N ASP A 125 15.44 -4.65 -12.06
CA ASP A 125 15.08 -4.59 -13.48
C ASP A 125 13.72 -3.91 -13.66
N TYR A 126 12.72 -4.27 -12.84
CA TYR A 126 11.40 -3.64 -12.86
C TYR A 126 11.45 -2.14 -12.56
N LEU A 127 12.10 -1.75 -11.47
CA LEU A 127 12.21 -0.34 -11.06
C LEU A 127 12.97 0.50 -12.07
N THR A 128 14.03 -0.06 -12.66
CA THR A 128 14.81 0.61 -13.71
C THR A 128 13.99 0.81 -14.97
N ALA A 129 13.17 -0.17 -15.37
CA ALA A 129 12.26 -0.04 -16.51
C ALA A 129 11.21 1.07 -16.28
N LEU A 130 10.73 1.25 -15.06
CA LEU A 130 9.85 2.37 -14.71
C LEU A 130 10.58 3.71 -14.77
N SER A 131 11.78 3.80 -14.20
CA SER A 131 12.60 5.03 -14.26
C SER A 131 12.94 5.46 -15.69
N ALA A 132 13.19 4.51 -16.60
CA ALA A 132 13.42 4.82 -18.01
C ALA A 132 12.20 5.46 -18.69
N LYS A 133 10.99 5.03 -18.31
CA LYS A 133 9.73 5.64 -18.78
C LYS A 133 9.55 7.06 -18.21
N GLN A 134 9.95 7.28 -16.97
CA GLN A 134 9.88 8.61 -16.32
C GLN A 134 10.89 9.61 -16.91
N GLY A 135 12.11 9.17 -17.22
CA GLY A 135 13.12 10.03 -17.88
C GLY A 135 12.76 10.44 -19.31
N SER A 136 11.81 9.73 -19.94
CA SER A 136 11.27 10.06 -21.26
C SER A 136 10.05 10.99 -21.19
N ALA A 137 9.49 11.21 -19.99
CA ALA A 137 8.41 12.16 -19.75
C ALA A 137 8.99 13.47 -19.23
N ALA A 138 9.06 14.49 -20.08
CA ALA A 138 9.37 15.85 -19.65
C ALA A 138 8.43 16.29 -18.50
N PRO A 139 8.88 17.14 -17.55
CA PRO A 139 8.04 17.52 -16.42
C PRO A 139 6.90 18.39 -16.95
N ALA A 140 5.68 17.85 -16.94
CA ALA A 140 4.48 18.64 -17.02
C ALA A 140 4.33 19.41 -15.72
N GLY A 141 5.00 20.57 -15.66
CA GLY A 141 4.64 21.62 -14.73
C GLY A 141 3.17 21.98 -14.97
N LYS A 142 2.33 21.63 -14.01
CA LYS A 142 1.12 22.39 -13.70
C LYS A 142 1.09 22.56 -12.19
N GLU A 143 1.68 23.67 -11.78
CA GLU A 143 1.28 24.39 -10.59
C GLU A 143 -0.25 24.58 -10.68
N SER A 144 -1.01 23.79 -9.93
CA SER A 144 -2.43 24.03 -9.72
C SER A 144 -2.54 24.82 -8.44
N GLY A 145 -2.86 26.11 -8.61
CA GLY A 145 -2.73 27.14 -7.60
C GLY A 145 -3.46 26.85 -6.29
N SER A 146 -2.77 27.11 -5.18
CA SER A 146 -3.43 27.50 -3.95
C SER A 146 -3.77 28.98 -4.06
N GLN A 147 -5.06 29.26 -4.21
CA GLN A 147 -5.61 30.60 -4.05
C GLN A 147 -5.11 31.21 -2.73
N GLY A 148 -4.55 32.41 -2.84
CA GLY A 148 -4.14 33.21 -1.69
C GLY A 148 -5.35 33.52 -0.81
N ALA A 149 -5.20 33.25 0.48
CA ALA A 149 -6.05 33.85 1.50
C ALA A 149 -5.68 35.34 1.59
N PRO A 150 -6.65 36.28 1.66
CA PRO A 150 -6.35 37.67 1.89
C PRO A 150 -5.90 37.89 3.34
N ASP A 151 -4.72 38.48 3.52
CA ASP A 151 -4.23 38.99 4.79
C ASP A 151 -5.14 40.15 5.25
N ALA A 152 -6.03 39.89 6.22
CA ALA A 152 -6.74 40.93 6.93
C ALA A 152 -5.95 41.33 8.19
N SER A 153 -4.87 42.10 8.00
CA SER A 153 -4.23 42.84 9.09
C SER A 153 -4.66 44.29 9.01
N GLY A 154 -5.67 44.63 9.82
CA GLY A 154 -6.17 45.99 9.97
C GLY A 154 -7.01 46.09 11.23
N GLY A 155 -6.47 46.70 12.27
CA GLY A 155 -7.19 46.89 13.54
C GLY A 155 -6.32 47.47 14.63
N THR A 156 -6.07 48.78 14.54
CA THR A 156 -5.63 49.63 15.65
C THR A 156 -6.67 49.64 16.77
N GLY A 157 -6.24 49.50 18.02
CA GLY A 157 -7.07 49.68 19.21
C GLY A 157 -6.29 49.35 20.48
#